data_AF-A0A8H7J5K4-F1
#
_entry.id   AF-A0A8H7J5K4-F1
#
_cell.length_a   1.000
_cell.length_b   1.000
_cell.length_c   1.000
_cell.angle_alpha   90.00
_cell.angle_beta   90.00
_cell.angle_gamma   90.00
#
_symmetry.space_group_name_H-M   'P 1'
#
loop_
_entity.id
_entity.type
_entity.pdbx_description
1 polymer ?
#
loop_
_entity_poly.entity_id
_entity_poly.type
_entity_poly.pdbx_seq_one_letter_code
_entity_poly.pdbx_strand_id
1 'polypeptide(L)'
;MQHRLRKVASSGGGAMFTTSGSSSSDGRHRRARRIGRRDAAAAEISPWQRRAVKRDEVSRSAADWAWPTSGSSKVDSLAGTGSRALLDRQKWCQRPPAQIRALAICNLIRLCAFFCLPLHCGYHNTSTYLPPVVVPSFDFPLHSLALLLQASRMNSTAVLTPMAQDTYWGSFEEISKYNVSLNYLEKMWLAWYTWMGNDVLATGIMSFVIHEVLYFGRALPWIIVDCLPMFRKYKIQQNKIPAAWEQTQCALLVLLSHFTVELPQIWLFHPMCQYFGLETSVPFPPLYKMAYQIAIFFVMEDAWHYWAHRLMHASSFLYKNIHKIHHQYSAPFGLAAEYASPIEVMVLGFGSVGCPIVWCAITKDLHILTMYCWIALRVFQAIDAHSGYEFPWSLHHFLPFWAGAEHHDVHHEKFIGNYASSFRWWDFCLDTEAGAEASKARREKKLAKAKAQARKAQ
;
A
#
# COMPACT_ATOMS: atom_id res chain seq x y z
N MET A 1 4.29 51.52 35.60
CA MET A 1 3.97 52.93 35.96
C MET A 1 3.30 53.54 34.73
N GLN A 2 1.95 53.50 34.67
CA GLN A 2 1.07 54.68 34.82
C GLN A 2 1.40 55.80 33.81
N HIS A 3 0.52 56.44 33.03
CA HIS A 3 -0.93 56.46 32.90
C HIS A 3 -1.25 57.45 31.74
N ARG A 4 -2.30 57.20 30.93
CA ARG A 4 -3.45 58.13 30.66
C ARG A 4 -3.16 59.45 29.88
N LEU A 5 -3.87 59.82 28.80
CA LEU A 5 -5.22 60.44 28.71
C LEU A 5 -5.52 60.76 27.22
N ARG A 6 -6.64 60.31 26.61
CA ARG A 6 -7.97 60.94 26.41
C ARG A 6 -8.12 61.95 25.23
N LYS A 7 -9.04 61.57 24.31
CA LYS A 7 -10.16 62.29 23.63
C LYS A 7 -9.90 63.65 22.96
N VAL A 8 -10.44 63.82 21.74
CA VAL A 8 -11.65 64.65 21.44
C VAL A 8 -12.11 64.38 19.99
N ALA A 9 -13.44 64.35 19.82
CA ALA A 9 -14.17 64.24 18.57
C ALA A 9 -14.47 65.63 17.97
N SER A 10 -14.63 65.73 16.65
CA SER A 10 -15.40 66.82 16.04
C SER A 10 -16.19 66.32 14.83
N SER A 11 -17.51 66.43 14.96
CA SER A 11 -18.55 66.31 13.95
C SER A 11 -18.80 67.65 13.23
N GLY A 12 -19.23 67.58 11.98
CA GLY A 12 -19.82 68.66 11.17
C GLY A 12 -19.69 68.28 9.70
N GLY A 13 -20.74 67.93 8.93
CA GLY A 13 -21.89 68.77 8.58
C GLY A 13 -21.41 69.80 7.54
N GLY A 14 -21.85 69.88 6.29
CA GLY A 14 -22.91 69.25 5.49
C GLY A 14 -22.83 69.86 4.07
N ALA A 15 -23.93 69.77 3.32
CA ALA A 15 -24.25 70.46 2.06
C ALA A 15 -23.86 69.79 0.72
N MET A 16 -24.84 69.05 0.20
CA MET A 16 -25.43 69.17 -1.14
C MET A 16 -24.85 70.24 -2.09
N PHE A 17 -24.49 69.82 -3.30
CA PHE A 17 -24.77 70.56 -4.52
C PHE A 17 -25.06 69.58 -5.68
N THR A 18 -26.23 69.72 -6.27
CA THR A 18 -26.68 69.05 -7.49
C THR A 18 -26.38 69.94 -8.69
N THR A 19 -25.77 69.42 -9.75
CA THR A 19 -26.00 69.91 -11.12
C THR A 19 -25.89 68.77 -12.12
N SER A 20 -26.97 68.60 -12.87
CA SER A 20 -27.13 67.81 -14.09
C SER A 20 -26.22 68.29 -15.22
N GLY A 21 -25.74 67.36 -16.06
CA GLY A 21 -25.08 67.66 -17.32
C GLY A 21 -25.01 66.43 -18.22
N SER A 22 -25.87 66.40 -19.22
CA SER A 22 -25.91 65.48 -20.36
C SER A 22 -24.70 65.67 -21.29
N SER A 23 -24.21 64.58 -21.92
CA SER A 23 -24.09 64.41 -23.38
C SER A 23 -22.92 63.52 -23.82
N SER A 24 -23.28 62.50 -24.62
CA SER A 24 -22.62 62.02 -25.85
C SER A 24 -21.12 61.67 -25.90
N SER A 25 -20.89 60.44 -26.39
CA SER A 25 -19.88 60.04 -27.39
C SER A 25 -18.41 60.39 -27.12
N ASP A 26 -17.56 59.36 -27.00
CA ASP A 26 -16.65 59.05 -28.10
C ASP A 26 -16.09 57.63 -27.92
N GLY A 27 -16.12 56.86 -28.99
CA GLY A 27 -15.39 55.61 -29.08
C GLY A 27 -13.96 55.92 -29.48
N ARG A 28 -12.98 55.39 -28.75
CA ARG A 28 -11.68 55.04 -29.35
C ARG A 28 -10.80 54.19 -28.44
N HIS A 29 -10.22 53.18 -29.09
CA HIS A 29 -8.97 52.50 -28.76
C HIS A 29 -8.89 51.65 -27.48
N ARG A 30 -8.71 50.34 -27.69
CA ARG A 30 -7.42 49.68 -27.36
C ARG A 30 -7.32 48.29 -27.99
N ARG A 31 -6.58 48.23 -29.10
CA ARG A 31 -5.83 47.06 -29.55
C ARG A 31 -4.48 47.13 -28.83
N ALA A 32 -4.22 46.32 -27.80
CA ALA A 32 -2.86 46.12 -27.30
C ALA A 32 -2.70 44.87 -26.41
N ARG A 33 -1.85 43.97 -26.92
CA ARG A 33 -0.82 43.20 -26.20
C ARG A 33 -1.26 42.00 -25.34
N ARG A 34 -1.32 40.88 -26.06
CA ARG A 34 -0.85 39.56 -25.66
C ARG A 34 0.65 39.63 -25.27
N ILE A 35 0.94 39.72 -23.98
CA ILE A 35 2.26 39.43 -23.36
C ILE A 35 1.91 38.75 -22.04
N GLY A 36 2.05 37.43 -21.93
CA GLY A 36 3.30 36.83 -21.45
C GLY A 36 3.29 36.75 -19.93
N ARG A 37 2.74 35.66 -19.37
CA ARG A 37 3.03 35.20 -18.01
C ARG A 37 3.17 33.68 -18.03
N ARG A 38 4.37 33.24 -18.39
CA ARG A 38 4.97 32.07 -17.77
C ARG A 38 5.54 32.52 -16.43
N ASP A 39 5.61 31.56 -15.51
CA ASP A 39 6.29 31.58 -14.21
C ASP A 39 5.51 32.15 -13.02
N ALA A 40 4.71 31.26 -12.42
CA ALA A 40 4.50 31.23 -10.97
C ALA A 40 4.29 29.77 -10.53
N ALA A 41 5.32 29.20 -9.89
CA ALA A 41 5.28 27.89 -9.26
C ALA A 41 4.24 27.87 -8.12
N ALA A 42 3.19 27.07 -8.29
CA ALA A 42 2.34 26.47 -7.26
C ALA A 42 1.44 25.46 -7.96
N ALA A 43 1.35 24.24 -7.43
CA ALA A 43 0.62 23.11 -8.01
C ALA A 43 -0.82 23.50 -8.38
N GLU A 44 -1.05 23.81 -9.67
CA GLU A 44 -2.38 23.82 -10.23
C GLU A 44 -2.86 22.37 -10.24
N ILE A 45 -3.98 22.11 -9.58
CA ILE A 45 -4.78 20.91 -9.83
C ILE A 45 -4.92 20.79 -11.34
N SER A 46 -4.34 19.75 -11.92
CA SER A 46 -4.29 19.63 -13.37
C SER A 46 -5.74 19.60 -13.90
N PRO A 47 -6.01 20.14 -15.10
CA PRO A 47 -7.34 20.06 -15.72
C PRO A 47 -7.88 18.63 -15.86
N TRP A 48 -7.01 17.62 -15.72
CA TRP A 48 -7.37 16.21 -15.68
C TRP A 48 -7.81 15.76 -14.28
N GLN A 49 -7.15 16.15 -13.19
CA GLN A 49 -7.58 15.84 -11.81
C GLN A 49 -9.01 16.33 -11.54
N ARG A 50 -9.39 17.51 -12.06
CA ARG A 50 -10.78 18.01 -12.01
C ARG A 50 -11.80 17.17 -12.80
N ARG A 51 -11.36 16.44 -13.83
CA ARG A 51 -12.21 15.57 -14.67
C ARG A 51 -12.34 14.15 -14.13
N ALA A 52 -11.37 13.67 -13.36
CA ALA A 52 -11.45 12.38 -12.66
C ALA A 52 -12.59 12.39 -11.63
N VAL A 53 -12.63 13.41 -10.77
CA VAL A 53 -13.69 13.63 -9.76
C VAL A 53 -15.10 13.65 -10.40
N LYS A 54 -15.24 14.19 -11.62
CA LYS A 54 -16.52 14.29 -12.31
C LYS A 54 -16.97 13.04 -13.06
N ARG A 55 -16.08 12.06 -13.30
CA ARG A 55 -16.41 10.85 -14.08
C ARG A 55 -17.00 9.73 -13.22
N ASP A 56 -16.68 9.70 -11.93
CA ASP A 56 -17.15 8.63 -11.04
C ASP A 56 -18.62 8.81 -10.59
N GLU A 57 -19.22 9.98 -10.78
CA GLU A 57 -20.68 10.14 -10.68
C GLU A 57 -21.45 9.44 -11.83
N VAL A 58 -20.78 9.10 -12.94
CA VAL A 58 -21.43 8.61 -14.17
C VAL A 58 -21.11 7.14 -14.50
N SER A 59 -20.04 6.55 -13.98
CA SER A 59 -19.68 5.14 -14.28
C SER A 59 -20.29 4.13 -13.31
N ARG A 60 -21.62 4.02 -13.31
CA ARG A 60 -22.33 2.79 -12.90
C ARG A 60 -22.53 1.89 -14.12
N SER A 61 -21.45 1.28 -14.62
CA SER A 61 -21.48 0.20 -15.60
C SER A 61 -20.04 -0.30 -15.79
N ALA A 62 -19.66 -1.34 -15.06
CA ALA A 62 -18.36 -1.98 -15.19
C ALA A 62 -18.56 -3.43 -15.67
N ALA A 63 -18.39 -3.62 -16.97
CA ALA A 63 -17.95 -4.87 -17.58
C ALA A 63 -17.33 -4.44 -18.92
N ASP A 64 -16.01 -4.56 -19.04
CA ASP A 64 -15.28 -4.75 -20.30
C ASP A 64 -13.78 -4.53 -20.06
N TRP A 65 -13.10 -5.56 -19.56
CA TRP A 65 -11.67 -5.77 -19.79
C TRP A 65 -11.43 -7.27 -19.99
N ALA A 66 -11.39 -7.69 -21.24
CA ALA A 66 -10.80 -8.94 -21.69
C ALA A 66 -9.70 -8.61 -22.71
N TRP A 67 -8.55 -9.28 -22.59
CA TRP A 67 -7.39 -9.13 -23.46
C TRP A 67 -7.73 -9.38 -24.94
N PRO A 68 -7.13 -8.65 -25.91
CA PRO A 68 -7.41 -8.87 -27.32
C PRO A 68 -6.66 -10.13 -27.82
N THR A 69 -7.40 -11.16 -28.20
CA THR A 69 -6.88 -12.22 -29.07
C THR A 69 -7.12 -11.83 -30.54
N SER A 70 -6.05 -11.85 -31.31
CA SER A 70 -6.02 -11.60 -32.75
C SER A 70 -6.67 -12.72 -33.56
N GLY A 71 -7.33 -12.37 -34.67
CA GLY A 71 -7.40 -13.23 -35.86
C GLY A 71 -8.79 -13.76 -36.24
N SER A 72 -9.20 -13.40 -37.46
CA SER A 72 -10.44 -13.69 -38.19
C SER A 72 -10.85 -15.17 -38.33
N SER A 73 -12.15 -15.48 -38.27
CA SER A 73 -13.02 -15.73 -39.44
C SER A 73 -14.40 -16.29 -39.04
N LYS A 74 -15.44 -15.87 -39.77
CA LYS A 74 -16.86 -16.30 -39.69
C LYS A 74 -17.01 -17.83 -39.75
N VAL A 75 -17.99 -18.40 -39.04
CA VAL A 75 -19.17 -19.15 -39.56
C VAL A 75 -20.08 -19.57 -38.37
N ASP A 76 -21.38 -19.55 -38.63
CA ASP A 76 -22.53 -19.71 -37.75
C ASP A 76 -22.69 -21.04 -36.98
N SER A 77 -23.61 -20.97 -36.01
CA SER A 77 -24.40 -22.05 -35.38
C SER A 77 -23.83 -22.69 -34.10
N LEU A 78 -24.46 -22.35 -32.97
CA LEU A 78 -24.95 -23.27 -31.93
C LEU A 78 -25.53 -22.43 -30.77
N ALA A 79 -26.80 -22.05 -30.91
CA ALA A 79 -27.61 -21.57 -29.81
C ALA A 79 -27.88 -22.75 -28.87
N GLY A 80 -27.23 -22.79 -27.70
CA GLY A 80 -27.43 -23.92 -26.78
C GLY A 80 -26.68 -23.94 -25.45
N THR A 81 -26.09 -22.84 -24.97
CA THR A 81 -25.36 -22.87 -23.67
C THR A 81 -25.49 -21.59 -22.82
N GLY A 82 -26.24 -20.57 -23.26
CA GLY A 82 -26.39 -19.30 -22.54
C GLY A 82 -27.37 -19.31 -21.35
N SER A 83 -28.28 -20.29 -21.27
CA SER A 83 -29.37 -20.24 -20.28
C SER A 83 -28.97 -20.74 -18.88
N ARG A 84 -27.94 -21.59 -18.76
CA ARG A 84 -27.52 -22.16 -17.45
C ARG A 84 -26.75 -21.16 -16.58
N ALA A 85 -25.89 -20.33 -17.19
CA ALA A 85 -25.12 -19.30 -16.46
C ALA A 85 -25.99 -18.14 -15.95
N LEU A 86 -27.05 -17.79 -16.67
CA LEU A 86 -28.04 -16.79 -16.25
C LEU A 86 -28.94 -17.30 -15.12
N LEU A 87 -29.34 -18.58 -15.15
CA LEU A 87 -30.09 -19.21 -14.07
C LEU A 87 -29.27 -19.37 -12.79
N ASP A 88 -27.96 -19.63 -12.89
CA ASP A 88 -27.08 -19.65 -11.70
C ASP A 88 -26.85 -18.25 -11.11
N ARG A 89 -26.76 -17.19 -11.93
CA ARG A 89 -26.75 -15.79 -11.47
C ARG A 89 -28.01 -15.42 -10.67
N GLN A 90 -29.19 -15.88 -11.12
CA GLN A 90 -30.45 -15.63 -10.41
C GLN A 90 -30.54 -16.39 -9.08
N LYS A 91 -30.00 -17.62 -8.99
CA LYS A 91 -29.99 -18.40 -7.75
C LYS A 91 -29.10 -17.79 -6.65
N TRP A 92 -28.01 -17.12 -7.02
CA TRP A 92 -27.18 -16.37 -6.05
C TRP A 92 -27.89 -15.13 -5.50
N CYS A 93 -28.74 -14.47 -6.30
CA CYS A 93 -29.53 -13.31 -5.87
C CYS A 93 -30.69 -13.65 -4.91
N GLN A 94 -31.11 -14.92 -4.81
CA GLN A 94 -32.25 -15.33 -3.99
C GLN A 94 -31.87 -15.88 -2.60
N ARG A 95 -30.59 -15.94 -2.25
CA ARG A 95 -30.18 -16.37 -0.89
C ARG A 95 -30.38 -15.21 0.10
N PRO A 96 -30.95 -15.47 1.29
CA PRO A 96 -31.11 -14.43 2.30
C PRO A 96 -29.73 -13.81 2.65
N PRO A 97 -29.66 -12.48 2.91
CA PRO A 97 -28.38 -11.76 3.10
C PRO A 97 -27.46 -12.37 4.15
N ALA A 98 -28.01 -13.04 5.17
CA ALA A 98 -27.26 -13.73 6.21
C ALA A 98 -26.50 -14.97 5.69
N GLN A 99 -27.07 -15.73 4.74
CA GLN A 99 -26.43 -16.92 4.20
C GLN A 99 -25.27 -16.59 3.25
N ILE A 100 -25.38 -15.52 2.46
CA ILE A 100 -24.30 -15.05 1.58
C ILE A 100 -23.11 -14.54 2.42
N ARG A 101 -23.40 -13.80 3.51
CA ARG A 101 -22.39 -13.33 4.46
C ARG A 101 -21.68 -14.49 5.16
N ALA A 102 -22.43 -15.49 5.62
CA ALA A 102 -21.85 -16.68 6.26
C ALA A 102 -20.96 -17.49 5.31
N LEU A 103 -21.36 -17.68 4.05
CA LEU A 103 -20.55 -18.41 3.07
C LEU A 103 -19.27 -17.68 2.67
N ALA A 104 -19.34 -16.34 2.50
CA ALA A 104 -18.15 -15.53 2.21
C ALA A 104 -17.16 -15.55 3.38
N ILE A 105 -17.65 -15.37 4.61
CA ILE A 105 -16.85 -15.48 5.84
C ILE A 105 -16.26 -16.89 5.97
N CYS A 106 -17.04 -17.95 5.75
CA CYS A 106 -16.53 -19.32 5.79
C CYS A 106 -15.48 -19.61 4.71
N ASN A 107 -15.63 -19.07 3.49
CA ASN A 107 -14.64 -19.24 2.43
C ASN A 107 -13.36 -18.44 2.70
N LEU A 108 -13.47 -17.25 3.30
CA LEU A 108 -12.33 -16.45 3.71
C LEU A 108 -11.59 -17.07 4.91
N ILE A 109 -12.33 -17.60 5.90
CA ILE A 109 -11.79 -18.38 7.02
C ILE A 109 -11.13 -19.66 6.49
N ARG A 110 -11.71 -20.34 5.50
CA ARG A 110 -11.09 -21.50 4.84
C ARG A 110 -9.81 -21.14 4.09
N LEU A 111 -9.78 -19.99 3.44
CA LEU A 111 -8.57 -19.47 2.80
C LEU A 111 -7.49 -19.17 3.85
N CYS A 112 -7.84 -18.52 4.97
CA CYS A 112 -6.92 -18.27 6.08
C CYS A 112 -6.45 -19.57 6.76
N ALA A 113 -7.34 -20.55 6.90
CA ALA A 113 -7.03 -21.87 7.48
C ALA A 113 -6.17 -22.73 6.54
N PHE A 114 -6.28 -22.55 5.22
CA PHE A 114 -5.41 -23.19 4.24
C PHE A 114 -3.94 -22.81 4.44
N PHE A 115 -3.66 -21.56 4.85
CA PHE A 115 -2.31 -21.10 5.20
C PHE A 115 -1.84 -21.48 6.61
N CYS A 116 -2.74 -21.95 7.49
CA CYS A 116 -2.41 -22.42 8.84
C CYS A 116 -2.20 -23.94 8.94
N LEU A 117 -2.41 -24.69 7.85
CA LEU A 117 -2.17 -26.13 7.82
C LEU A 117 -0.68 -26.41 7.60
N PRO A 118 -0.04 -27.27 8.41
CA PRO A 118 1.34 -27.67 8.17
C PRO A 118 1.40 -28.39 6.82
N LEU A 119 2.26 -27.90 5.91
CA LEU A 119 2.66 -28.59 4.70
C LEU A 119 3.24 -29.96 5.10
N HIS A 120 2.43 -31.01 5.07
CA HIS A 120 2.92 -32.38 5.13
C HIS A 120 3.63 -32.67 3.81
N CYS A 121 4.94 -32.42 3.76
CA CYS A 121 5.79 -32.90 2.70
C CYS A 121 6.03 -34.40 2.94
N GLY A 122 5.08 -35.24 2.51
CA GLY A 122 5.25 -36.68 2.49
C GLY A 122 6.17 -37.08 1.34
N TYR A 123 7.44 -37.33 1.63
CA TYR A 123 8.37 -37.98 0.72
C TYR A 123 7.95 -39.46 0.57
N HIS A 124 7.07 -39.75 -0.39
CA HIS A 124 6.83 -41.13 -0.82
C HIS A 124 7.86 -41.50 -1.88
N ASN A 125 8.80 -42.35 -1.47
CA ASN A 125 9.75 -43.01 -2.35
C ASN A 125 9.01 -44.12 -3.12
N THR A 126 8.57 -43.83 -4.36
CA THR A 126 8.16 -44.88 -5.30
C THR A 126 9.11 -44.88 -6.49
N SER A 127 10.04 -45.82 -6.45
CA SER A 127 10.90 -46.18 -7.57
C SER A 127 10.06 -46.84 -8.65
N THR A 128 9.73 -46.11 -9.71
CA THR A 128 9.22 -46.66 -10.97
C THR A 128 10.07 -46.16 -12.12
N TYR A 129 10.80 -47.09 -12.73
CA TYR A 129 11.56 -46.91 -13.96
C TYR A 129 10.65 -46.48 -15.11
N LEU A 130 10.97 -45.36 -15.75
CA LEU A 130 10.49 -45.00 -17.09
C LEU A 130 11.70 -44.59 -17.94
N PRO A 131 11.74 -44.96 -19.25
CA PRO A 131 12.90 -44.73 -20.10
C PRO A 131 13.02 -43.25 -20.56
N PRO A 132 14.22 -42.79 -20.94
CA PRO A 132 14.47 -41.38 -21.23
C PRO A 132 13.91 -40.95 -22.58
N VAL A 133 13.24 -39.81 -22.60
CA VAL A 133 12.86 -39.06 -23.80
C VAL A 133 14.02 -38.15 -24.20
N VAL A 134 14.50 -38.30 -25.43
CA VAL A 134 15.52 -37.46 -26.05
C VAL A 134 14.93 -36.10 -26.41
N VAL A 135 15.55 -35.02 -25.94
CA VAL A 135 15.24 -33.64 -26.34
C VAL A 135 16.50 -33.04 -26.97
N PRO A 136 16.42 -32.38 -28.15
CA PRO A 136 17.61 -31.91 -28.86
C PRO A 136 18.20 -30.65 -28.22
N SER A 137 19.53 -30.64 -28.12
CA SER A 137 20.38 -29.55 -27.63
C SER A 137 20.40 -28.39 -28.63
N PHE A 138 20.18 -27.16 -28.15
CA PHE A 138 20.54 -25.94 -28.86
C PHE A 138 21.70 -25.27 -28.09
N ASP A 139 22.87 -25.23 -28.73
CA ASP A 139 24.08 -24.60 -28.22
C ASP A 139 24.03 -23.07 -28.41
N PHE A 140 24.26 -22.32 -27.35
CA PHE A 140 24.74 -20.92 -27.41
C PHE A 140 25.92 -20.74 -26.45
N PRO A 141 26.96 -19.96 -26.82
CA PRO A 141 28.26 -20.03 -26.16
C PRO A 141 28.32 -19.22 -24.86
N LEU A 142 28.62 -19.92 -23.76
CA LEU A 142 28.97 -19.37 -22.46
C LEU A 142 30.45 -18.97 -22.42
N HIS A 143 30.75 -17.68 -22.45
CA HIS A 143 32.01 -17.13 -21.92
C HIS A 143 31.68 -15.87 -21.11
N SER A 144 31.23 -16.05 -19.87
CA SER A 144 31.29 -15.06 -18.77
C SER A 144 30.78 -15.57 -17.42
N LEU A 145 30.30 -16.82 -17.30
CA LEU A 145 29.72 -17.35 -16.05
C LEU A 145 30.68 -18.14 -15.14
N ALA A 146 32.00 -18.04 -15.36
CA ALA A 146 32.99 -18.78 -14.57
C ALA A 146 33.50 -18.03 -13.32
N LEU A 147 33.14 -16.75 -13.13
CA LEU A 147 33.62 -15.93 -12.01
C LEU A 147 32.65 -15.83 -10.82
N LEU A 148 31.46 -16.44 -10.89
CA LEU A 148 30.46 -16.44 -9.82
C LEU A 148 30.38 -17.75 -9.01
N LEU A 149 31.14 -18.79 -9.38
CA LEU A 149 31.09 -20.11 -8.73
C LEU A 149 32.27 -20.39 -7.78
N GLN A 150 33.09 -19.39 -7.45
CA GLN A 150 34.30 -19.59 -6.65
C GLN A 150 34.33 -18.80 -5.33
N ALA A 151 33.17 -18.39 -4.83
CA ALA A 151 33.01 -17.75 -3.52
C ALA A 151 31.95 -18.45 -2.66
N SER A 152 32.11 -19.75 -2.45
CA SER A 152 31.34 -20.49 -1.43
C SER A 152 32.16 -21.65 -0.88
N ARG A 153 33.31 -21.33 -0.31
CA ARG A 153 33.95 -22.15 0.71
C ARG A 153 34.16 -21.26 1.92
N MET A 154 33.21 -21.26 2.85
CA MET A 154 33.47 -20.81 4.21
C MET A 154 33.17 -21.95 5.17
N ASN A 155 34.17 -22.22 6.00
CA ASN A 155 34.20 -23.22 7.06
C ASN A 155 33.11 -22.92 8.08
N SER A 156 32.07 -23.74 8.10
CA SER A 156 31.22 -23.90 9.27
C SER A 156 31.66 -25.19 9.97
N THR A 157 32.48 -25.07 11.02
CA THR A 157 32.63 -26.13 12.02
C THR A 157 31.38 -26.18 12.88
N ALA A 158 30.27 -26.62 12.30
CA ALA A 158 29.19 -27.26 13.03
C ALA A 158 29.41 -28.76 12.87
N VAL A 159 29.61 -29.45 13.99
CA VAL A 159 29.71 -30.92 14.01
C VAL A 159 28.37 -31.48 13.50
N LEU A 160 28.33 -31.84 12.22
CA LEU A 160 27.22 -32.54 11.61
C LEU A 160 27.31 -34.01 12.04
N THR A 161 26.63 -34.36 13.12
CA THR A 161 26.25 -35.75 13.37
C THR A 161 25.07 -36.06 12.44
N PRO A 162 25.21 -36.96 11.46
CA PRO A 162 24.06 -37.43 10.71
C PRO A 162 23.26 -38.35 11.63
N MET A 163 21.92 -38.27 11.57
CA MET A 163 20.92 -39.26 12.08
C MET A 163 19.73 -38.70 12.89
N ALA A 164 19.40 -37.40 12.83
CA ALA A 164 18.15 -36.86 13.40
C ALA A 164 17.29 -35.98 12.46
N GLN A 165 17.69 -35.78 11.19
CA GLN A 165 17.29 -34.61 10.39
C GLN A 165 16.12 -34.79 9.40
N ASP A 166 15.25 -35.78 9.54
CA ASP A 166 14.11 -35.92 8.61
C ASP A 166 12.93 -35.00 8.97
N THR A 167 12.88 -34.49 10.21
CA THR A 167 11.77 -33.63 10.68
C THR A 167 12.26 -32.36 11.37
N TYR A 168 11.42 -31.33 11.35
CA TYR A 168 11.64 -30.07 12.08
C TYR A 168 11.85 -30.32 13.58
N TRP A 169 11.00 -31.14 14.20
CA TRP A 169 11.06 -31.42 15.63
C TRP A 169 12.30 -32.22 16.03
N GLY A 170 12.76 -33.16 15.19
CA GLY A 170 14.04 -33.83 15.40
C GLY A 170 15.22 -32.86 15.38
N SER A 171 15.21 -31.88 14.46
CA SER A 171 16.21 -30.81 14.43
C SER A 171 16.15 -29.93 15.69
N PHE A 172 14.94 -29.59 16.15
CA PHE A 172 14.73 -28.80 17.36
C PHE A 172 15.23 -29.51 18.64
N GLU A 173 14.93 -30.80 18.79
CA GLU A 173 15.39 -31.60 19.92
C GLU A 173 16.92 -31.67 19.96
N GLU A 174 17.57 -31.91 18.82
CA GLU A 174 19.02 -31.99 18.74
C GLU A 174 19.68 -30.65 19.07
N ILE A 175 19.19 -29.55 18.48
CA ILE A 175 19.68 -28.19 18.77
C ILE A 175 19.51 -27.84 20.24
N SER A 176 18.38 -28.24 20.84
CA SER A 176 18.07 -27.96 22.24
C SER A 176 19.03 -28.62 23.22
N LYS A 177 19.64 -29.76 22.86
CA LYS A 177 20.64 -30.46 23.70
C LYS A 177 21.93 -29.67 23.85
N TYR A 178 22.43 -29.07 22.76
CA TYR A 178 23.74 -28.41 22.75
C TYR A 178 23.67 -26.89 22.94
N ASN A 179 22.55 -26.25 22.60
CA ASN A 179 22.40 -24.79 22.67
C ASN A 179 21.61 -24.37 23.91
N VAL A 180 22.01 -24.85 25.09
CA VAL A 180 21.26 -24.66 26.34
C VAL A 180 21.09 -23.18 26.73
N SER A 181 22.02 -22.31 26.33
CA SER A 181 21.98 -20.87 26.60
C SER A 181 20.95 -20.09 25.78
N LEU A 182 20.49 -20.64 24.66
CA LEU A 182 19.49 -20.01 23.81
C LEU A 182 18.09 -20.13 24.41
N ASN A 183 17.28 -19.09 24.20
CA ASN A 183 15.87 -19.15 24.56
C ASN A 183 15.09 -20.07 23.61
N TYR A 184 13.85 -20.39 23.97
CA TYR A 184 13.02 -21.34 23.22
C TYR A 184 12.78 -20.90 21.76
N LEU A 185 12.54 -19.60 21.52
CA LEU A 185 12.31 -19.07 20.17
C LEU A 185 13.59 -19.08 19.32
N GLU A 186 14.73 -18.79 19.91
CA GLU A 186 16.03 -18.89 19.24
C GLU A 186 16.35 -20.33 18.83
N LYS A 187 16.02 -21.31 19.67
CA LYS A 187 16.14 -22.74 19.33
C LYS A 187 15.21 -23.13 18.19
N MET A 188 13.95 -22.67 18.23
CA MET A 188 12.98 -22.91 17.14
C MET A 188 13.45 -22.29 15.82
N TRP A 189 14.03 -21.11 15.88
CA TRP A 189 14.59 -20.39 14.75
C TRP A 189 15.80 -21.13 14.16
N LEU A 190 16.77 -21.49 14.99
CA LEU A 190 17.94 -22.25 14.55
C LEU A 190 17.54 -23.62 13.96
N ALA A 191 16.51 -24.26 14.54
CA ALA A 191 15.94 -25.50 14.03
C ALA A 191 15.31 -25.34 12.66
N TRP A 192 14.64 -24.22 12.39
CA TRP A 192 14.07 -23.92 11.08
C TRP A 192 15.16 -23.86 10.01
N TYR A 193 16.19 -23.04 10.21
CA TYR A 193 17.27 -22.90 9.24
C TYR A 193 18.06 -24.21 9.06
N THR A 194 18.29 -24.95 10.14
CA THR A 194 18.99 -26.25 10.10
C THR A 194 18.18 -27.32 9.37
N TRP A 195 16.87 -27.40 9.64
CA TRP A 195 15.97 -28.37 8.99
C TRP A 195 15.82 -28.08 7.49
N MET A 196 15.72 -26.81 7.12
CA MET A 196 15.62 -26.40 5.72
C MET A 196 16.92 -26.64 4.93
N GLY A 197 18.08 -26.56 5.59
CA GLY A 197 19.40 -26.79 4.98
C GLY A 197 19.79 -25.79 3.88
N ASN A 198 18.98 -24.73 3.67
CA ASN A 198 19.19 -23.70 2.66
C ASN A 198 18.56 -22.38 3.14
N ASP A 199 19.40 -21.40 3.44
CA ASP A 199 18.96 -20.10 4.00
C ASP A 199 18.02 -19.32 3.08
N VAL A 200 18.20 -19.43 1.76
CA VAL A 200 17.34 -18.76 0.77
C VAL A 200 15.95 -19.35 0.82
N LEU A 201 15.84 -20.68 0.85
CA LEU A 201 14.55 -21.36 0.95
C LEU A 201 13.91 -21.13 2.32
N ALA A 202 14.70 -21.23 3.40
CA ALA A 202 14.25 -21.00 4.77
C ALA A 202 13.66 -19.59 4.94
N THR A 203 14.38 -18.57 4.48
CA THR A 203 13.94 -17.18 4.60
C THR A 203 12.81 -16.88 3.61
N GLY A 204 12.88 -17.34 2.37
CA GLY A 204 11.87 -17.07 1.36
C GLY A 204 10.49 -17.60 1.76
N ILE A 205 10.42 -18.86 2.21
CA ILE A 205 9.17 -19.47 2.69
C ILE A 205 8.65 -18.75 3.93
N MET A 206 9.50 -18.56 4.94
CA MET A 206 9.10 -17.91 6.20
C MET A 206 8.59 -16.49 5.96
N SER A 207 9.29 -15.70 5.15
CA SER A 207 8.92 -14.31 4.87
C SER A 207 7.58 -14.21 4.16
N PHE A 208 7.34 -15.06 3.15
CA PHE A 208 6.07 -15.05 2.42
C PHE A 208 4.91 -15.52 3.33
N VAL A 209 5.09 -16.61 4.08
CA VAL A 209 4.05 -17.11 5.00
C VAL A 209 3.72 -16.08 6.08
N ILE A 210 4.74 -15.44 6.67
CA ILE A 210 4.53 -14.36 7.65
C ILE A 210 3.74 -13.21 7.02
N HIS A 211 4.09 -12.79 5.80
CA HIS A 211 3.37 -11.72 5.10
C HIS A 211 1.90 -12.07 4.90
N GLU A 212 1.60 -13.24 4.34
CA GLU A 212 0.22 -13.67 4.07
C GLU A 212 -0.61 -13.78 5.36
N VAL A 213 -0.04 -14.40 6.40
CA VAL A 213 -0.71 -14.56 7.70
C VAL A 213 -0.98 -13.20 8.33
N LEU A 214 -0.02 -12.28 8.29
CA LEU A 214 -0.18 -10.95 8.87
C LEU A 214 -1.15 -10.10 8.07
N TYR A 215 -1.07 -10.08 6.74
CA TYR A 215 -1.94 -9.27 5.90
C TYR A 215 -3.40 -9.69 6.03
N PHE A 216 -3.71 -10.95 5.71
CA PHE A 216 -5.08 -11.45 5.77
C PHE A 216 -5.57 -11.53 7.21
N GLY A 217 -4.71 -11.95 8.15
CA GLY A 217 -5.03 -11.98 9.57
C GLY A 217 -5.38 -10.61 10.15
N ARG A 218 -4.63 -9.56 9.77
CA ARG A 218 -4.89 -8.18 10.21
C ARG A 218 -6.10 -7.55 9.54
N ALA A 219 -6.45 -7.99 8.32
CA ALA A 219 -7.64 -7.55 7.62
C ALA A 219 -8.93 -8.13 8.23
N LEU A 220 -8.91 -9.37 8.76
CA LEU A 220 -10.07 -10.05 9.32
C LEU A 220 -10.87 -9.24 10.36
N PRO A 221 -10.25 -8.59 11.37
CA PRO A 221 -10.96 -7.72 12.30
C PRO A 221 -11.82 -6.66 11.62
N TRP A 222 -11.34 -6.05 10.53
CA TRP A 222 -12.08 -5.01 9.81
C TRP A 222 -13.30 -5.55 9.07
N ILE A 223 -13.17 -6.75 8.50
CA ILE A 223 -14.28 -7.47 7.86
C ILE A 223 -15.37 -7.80 8.89
N ILE A 224 -14.97 -8.22 10.09
CA ILE A 224 -15.89 -8.48 11.21
C ILE A 224 -16.58 -7.17 11.63
N VAL A 225 -15.83 -6.08 11.75
CA VAL A 225 -16.35 -4.75 12.11
C VAL A 225 -17.38 -4.25 11.08
N ASP A 226 -17.14 -4.42 9.77
CA ASP A 226 -18.10 -4.08 8.70
C ASP A 226 -19.43 -4.87 8.83
N CYS A 227 -19.37 -6.09 9.39
CA CYS A 227 -20.55 -6.93 9.60
C CYS A 227 -21.40 -6.54 10.82
N LEU A 228 -20.83 -5.79 11.77
CA LEU A 228 -21.45 -5.48 13.07
C LEU A 228 -22.04 -4.07 13.09
N PRO A 229 -23.39 -3.92 13.14
CA PRO A 229 -24.04 -2.60 13.04
C PRO A 229 -23.61 -1.59 14.12
N MET A 230 -23.20 -2.07 15.30
CA MET A 230 -22.77 -1.23 16.42
C MET A 230 -21.54 -0.35 16.11
N PHE A 231 -20.70 -0.78 15.15
CA PHE A 231 -19.50 -0.03 14.77
C PHE A 231 -19.73 0.96 13.63
N ARG A 232 -20.92 0.98 13.00
CA ARG A 232 -21.23 1.92 11.91
C ARG A 232 -21.04 3.37 12.30
N LYS A 233 -21.32 3.72 13.56
CA LYS A 233 -21.10 5.08 14.08
C LYS A 233 -19.64 5.58 13.97
N TYR A 234 -18.68 4.67 13.81
CA TYR A 234 -17.26 4.98 13.63
C TYR A 234 -16.82 4.90 12.16
N LYS A 235 -17.70 4.53 11.23
CA LYS A 235 -17.38 4.53 9.79
C LYS A 235 -17.18 5.97 9.31
N ILE A 236 -16.11 6.25 8.59
CA ILE A 236 -15.83 7.60 8.10
C ILE A 236 -16.86 7.98 7.02
N GLN A 237 -16.96 7.15 5.96
CA GLN A 237 -17.97 7.31 4.92
C GLN A 237 -19.21 6.45 5.20
N GLN A 238 -20.14 6.98 6.01
CA GLN A 238 -21.34 6.28 6.51
C GLN A 238 -22.21 5.59 5.44
N ASN A 239 -22.24 6.13 4.22
CA ASN A 239 -23.09 5.63 3.13
C ASN A 239 -22.40 4.59 2.24
N LYS A 240 -21.14 4.23 2.52
CA LYS A 240 -20.33 3.32 1.71
C LYS A 240 -19.81 2.15 2.55
N ILE A 241 -20.62 1.12 2.66
CA ILE A 241 -20.24 -0.14 3.31
C ILE A 241 -19.88 -1.14 2.22
N PRO A 242 -18.66 -1.71 2.22
CA PRO A 242 -18.23 -2.64 1.19
C PRO A 242 -19.08 -3.92 1.21
N ALA A 243 -19.55 -4.36 0.05
CA ALA A 243 -20.30 -5.59 -0.07
C ALA A 243 -19.36 -6.81 0.03
N ALA A 244 -19.86 -7.93 0.55
CA ALA A 244 -19.05 -9.15 0.73
C ALA A 244 -18.43 -9.67 -0.58
N TRP A 245 -19.11 -9.48 -1.71
CA TRP A 245 -18.58 -9.87 -3.02
C TRP A 245 -17.42 -8.97 -3.47
N GLU A 246 -17.47 -7.66 -3.15
CA GLU A 246 -16.38 -6.71 -3.45
C GLU A 246 -15.13 -7.07 -2.63
N GLN A 247 -15.32 -7.37 -1.34
CA GLN A 247 -14.22 -7.82 -0.48
C GLN A 247 -13.62 -9.14 -0.96
N THR A 248 -14.46 -10.09 -1.40
CA THR A 248 -13.97 -11.35 -1.97
C THR A 248 -13.17 -11.14 -3.26
N GLN A 249 -13.68 -10.31 -4.17
CA GLN A 249 -12.97 -9.98 -5.42
C GLN A 249 -11.64 -9.29 -5.14
N CYS A 250 -11.63 -8.31 -4.23
CA CYS A 250 -10.44 -7.62 -3.77
C CYS A 250 -9.43 -8.62 -3.19
N ALA A 251 -9.85 -9.48 -2.26
CA ALA A 251 -8.99 -10.49 -1.65
C ALA A 251 -8.36 -11.45 -2.66
N LEU A 252 -9.14 -11.92 -3.66
CA LEU A 252 -8.62 -12.81 -4.70
C LEU A 252 -7.60 -12.13 -5.61
N LEU A 253 -7.82 -10.86 -5.96
CA LEU A 253 -6.88 -10.10 -6.81
C LEU A 253 -5.60 -9.72 -6.05
N VAL A 254 -5.74 -9.35 -4.77
CA VAL A 254 -4.60 -9.11 -3.88
C VAL A 254 -3.78 -10.39 -3.71
N LEU A 255 -4.44 -11.53 -3.42
CA LEU A 255 -3.76 -12.82 -3.33
C LEU A 255 -3.02 -13.18 -4.62
N LEU A 256 -3.64 -12.96 -5.78
CA LEU A 256 -2.99 -13.17 -7.08
C LEU A 256 -1.75 -12.26 -7.22
N SER A 257 -1.85 -10.99 -6.83
CA SER A 257 -0.74 -10.03 -6.84
C SER A 257 0.38 -10.48 -5.91
N HIS A 258 0.07 -10.96 -4.71
CA HIS A 258 1.06 -11.45 -3.75
C HIS A 258 1.87 -12.61 -4.33
N PHE A 259 1.21 -13.57 -4.99
CA PHE A 259 1.91 -14.70 -5.62
C PHE A 259 2.66 -14.33 -6.91
N THR A 260 2.20 -13.35 -7.68
CA THR A 260 2.77 -13.04 -9.01
C THR A 260 3.76 -11.89 -9.00
N VAL A 261 3.66 -10.97 -8.03
CA VAL A 261 4.47 -9.75 -7.95
C VAL A 261 5.33 -9.76 -6.69
N GLU A 262 4.71 -9.92 -5.51
CA GLU A 262 5.44 -9.79 -4.24
C GLU A 262 6.30 -10.99 -3.90
N LEU A 263 5.83 -12.21 -4.18
CA LEU A 263 6.58 -13.44 -3.94
C LEU A 263 7.94 -13.42 -4.66
N PRO A 264 8.04 -13.06 -5.96
CA PRO A 264 9.33 -12.82 -6.61
C PRO A 264 10.20 -11.78 -5.90
N GLN A 265 9.62 -10.67 -5.42
CA GLN A 265 10.37 -9.63 -4.69
C GLN A 265 10.90 -10.15 -3.36
N ILE A 266 10.08 -10.88 -2.60
CA ILE A 266 10.46 -11.52 -1.33
C ILE A 266 11.54 -12.60 -1.55
N TRP A 267 11.45 -13.37 -2.62
CA TRP A 267 12.43 -14.41 -2.91
C TRP A 267 13.79 -13.84 -3.29
N LEU A 268 13.80 -12.73 -4.04
CA LEU A 268 15.02 -12.01 -4.41
C LEU A 268 15.58 -11.18 -3.25
N PHE A 269 14.75 -10.81 -2.27
CA PHE A 269 15.15 -10.01 -1.12
C PHE A 269 16.29 -10.65 -0.31
N HIS A 270 16.17 -11.93 0.02
CA HIS A 270 17.13 -12.57 0.92
C HIS A 270 18.56 -12.63 0.36
N PRO A 271 18.82 -13.09 -0.88
CA PRO A 271 20.15 -13.04 -1.48
C PRO A 271 20.73 -11.62 -1.55
N MET A 272 19.91 -10.62 -1.88
CA MET A 272 20.34 -9.22 -1.89
C MET A 272 20.76 -8.74 -0.50
N CYS A 273 19.99 -9.09 0.52
CA CYS A 273 20.30 -8.67 1.89
C CYS A 273 21.50 -9.40 2.48
N GLN A 274 21.66 -10.69 2.20
CA GLN A 274 22.85 -11.44 2.58
C GLN A 274 24.10 -10.83 1.94
N TYR A 275 24.03 -10.44 0.66
CA TYR A 275 25.12 -9.71 0.01
C TYR A 275 25.49 -8.42 0.76
N PHE A 276 24.50 -7.73 1.33
CA PHE A 276 24.73 -6.53 2.13
C PHE A 276 25.06 -6.78 3.60
N GLY A 277 25.07 -8.03 4.09
CA GLY A 277 25.46 -8.39 5.46
C GLY A 277 24.29 -8.59 6.43
N LEU A 278 23.10 -8.96 5.94
CA LEU A 278 21.96 -9.29 6.78
C LEU A 278 22.24 -10.55 7.62
N GLU A 279 22.05 -10.43 8.93
CA GLU A 279 22.21 -11.54 9.87
C GLU A 279 20.91 -12.33 10.03
N THR A 280 21.04 -13.66 10.01
CA THR A 280 19.97 -14.62 10.32
C THR A 280 20.29 -15.48 11.55
N SER A 281 21.49 -15.32 12.12
CA SER A 281 22.00 -16.11 13.23
C SER A 281 21.47 -15.65 14.58
N VAL A 282 21.33 -16.61 15.49
CA VAL A 282 21.05 -16.37 16.91
C VAL A 282 22.33 -16.00 17.68
N PRO A 283 22.26 -15.27 18.81
CA PRO A 283 21.05 -14.81 19.52
C PRO A 283 20.35 -13.64 18.84
N PHE A 284 19.07 -13.43 19.17
CA PHE A 284 18.30 -12.33 18.61
C PHE A 284 18.82 -10.95 19.05
N PRO A 285 18.67 -9.91 18.22
CA PRO A 285 19.05 -8.56 18.61
C PRO A 285 18.23 -8.09 19.81
N PRO A 286 18.79 -7.24 20.68
CA PRO A 286 18.06 -6.70 21.80
C PRO A 286 16.92 -5.78 21.32
N LEU A 287 15.80 -5.75 22.06
CA LEU A 287 14.58 -5.04 21.64
C LEU A 287 14.79 -3.55 21.35
N TYR A 288 15.65 -2.86 22.11
CA TYR A 288 15.95 -1.45 21.86
C TYR A 288 16.60 -1.25 20.48
N LYS A 289 17.44 -2.20 20.04
CA LYS A 289 18.10 -2.16 18.74
C LYS A 289 17.07 -2.26 17.62
N MET A 290 16.20 -3.26 17.70
CA MET A 290 15.11 -3.44 16.76
C MET A 290 14.20 -2.20 16.72
N ALA A 291 13.85 -1.65 17.90
CA ALA A 291 12.94 -0.52 18.01
C ALA A 291 13.47 0.75 17.34
N TYR A 292 14.74 1.13 17.54
CA TYR A 292 15.27 2.33 16.89
C TYR A 292 15.45 2.13 15.38
N GLN A 293 15.85 0.94 14.94
CA GLN A 293 15.99 0.61 13.51
C GLN A 293 14.62 0.72 12.81
N ILE A 294 13.58 0.11 13.41
CA ILE A 294 12.20 0.20 12.93
C ILE A 294 11.70 1.65 12.89
N ALA A 295 12.00 2.47 13.91
CA ALA A 295 11.62 3.87 13.91
C ALA A 295 12.27 4.64 12.73
N ILE A 296 13.53 4.36 12.43
CA ILE A 296 14.22 4.93 11.26
C ILE A 296 13.57 4.44 9.96
N PHE A 297 13.21 3.16 9.87
CA PHE A 297 12.55 2.61 8.67
C PHE A 297 11.19 3.25 8.43
N PHE A 298 10.41 3.53 9.47
CA PHE A 298 9.17 4.30 9.35
C PHE A 298 9.42 5.67 8.70
N VAL A 299 10.46 6.39 9.11
CA VAL A 299 10.77 7.71 8.54
C VAL A 299 11.23 7.61 7.09
N MET A 300 12.10 6.65 6.79
CA MET A 300 12.63 6.46 5.43
C MET A 300 11.54 5.99 4.46
N GLU A 301 10.73 5.02 4.85
CA GLU A 301 9.64 4.50 4.03
C GLU A 301 8.54 5.55 3.84
N ASP A 302 8.18 6.30 4.89
CA ASP A 302 7.17 7.35 4.75
C ASP A 302 7.61 8.45 3.77
N ALA A 303 8.92 8.80 3.77
CA ALA A 303 9.49 9.69 2.77
C ALA A 303 9.42 9.09 1.36
N TRP A 304 9.85 7.83 1.17
CA TRP A 304 9.74 7.15 -0.13
C TRP A 304 8.31 7.12 -0.63
N HIS A 305 7.38 6.68 0.23
CA HIS A 305 5.97 6.55 -0.07
C HIS A 305 5.38 7.90 -0.46
N TYR A 306 5.57 8.96 0.34
CA TYR A 306 5.03 10.29 0.04
C TYR A 306 5.42 10.77 -1.35
N TRP A 307 6.70 10.66 -1.72
CA TRP A 307 7.18 11.15 -3.01
C TRP A 307 6.72 10.28 -4.18
N ALA A 308 6.78 8.95 -4.03
CA ALA A 308 6.28 8.03 -5.05
C ALA A 308 4.78 8.22 -5.29
N HIS A 309 4.01 8.28 -4.22
CA HIS A 309 2.56 8.45 -4.23
C HIS A 309 2.16 9.80 -4.84
N ARG A 310 2.81 10.89 -4.40
CA ARG A 310 2.59 12.22 -4.98
C ARG A 310 2.96 12.27 -6.46
N LEU A 311 4.05 11.62 -6.87
CA LEU A 311 4.45 11.55 -8.28
C LEU A 311 3.40 10.82 -9.12
N MET A 312 2.85 9.72 -8.60
CA MET A 312 1.78 8.96 -9.25
C MET A 312 0.52 9.82 -9.44
N HIS A 313 0.18 10.70 -8.50
CA HIS A 313 -0.92 11.67 -8.66
C HIS A 313 -0.59 12.88 -9.54
N ALA A 314 0.67 13.33 -9.55
CA ALA A 314 1.09 14.51 -10.29
C ALA A 314 1.11 14.25 -11.80
N SER A 315 1.47 13.03 -12.22
CA SER A 315 1.46 12.64 -13.62
C SER A 315 0.13 12.02 -14.02
N SER A 316 -0.55 12.61 -15.01
CA SER A 316 -1.77 12.01 -15.56
C SER A 316 -1.53 10.63 -16.16
N PHE A 317 -0.31 10.33 -16.63
CA PHE A 317 0.03 9.03 -17.17
C PHE A 317 0.15 7.99 -16.06
N LEU A 318 0.90 8.31 -15.00
CA LEU A 318 1.10 7.40 -13.88
C LEU A 318 -0.22 7.15 -13.15
N TYR A 319 -1.02 8.19 -12.89
CA TYR A 319 -2.32 7.98 -12.24
C TYR A 319 -3.19 7.03 -13.06
N LYS A 320 -3.41 7.31 -14.34
CA LYS A 320 -4.39 6.55 -15.14
C LYS A 320 -4.02 5.08 -15.30
N ASN A 321 -2.73 4.78 -15.41
CA ASN A 321 -2.25 3.44 -15.77
C ASN A 321 -1.71 2.64 -14.58
N ILE A 322 -1.32 3.30 -13.49
CA ILE A 322 -0.69 2.66 -12.33
C ILE A 322 -1.60 2.84 -11.11
N HIS A 323 -1.85 4.07 -10.71
CA HIS A 323 -2.44 4.36 -9.39
C HIS A 323 -3.98 4.39 -9.34
N LYS A 324 -4.65 4.47 -10.49
CA LYS A 324 -6.11 4.51 -10.55
C LYS A 324 -6.75 3.22 -10.00
N ILE A 325 -6.06 2.08 -10.12
CA ILE A 325 -6.57 0.79 -9.61
C ILE A 325 -6.68 0.83 -8.09
N HIS A 326 -5.67 1.39 -7.41
CA HIS A 326 -5.71 1.63 -5.97
C HIS A 326 -6.89 2.51 -5.54
N HIS A 327 -7.16 3.54 -6.34
CA HIS A 327 -8.29 4.45 -6.17
C HIS A 327 -9.65 3.91 -6.61
N GLN A 328 -9.76 2.63 -6.99
CA GLN A 328 -11.04 2.03 -7.39
C GLN A 328 -12.11 2.16 -6.30
N TYR A 329 -11.69 2.05 -5.03
CA TYR A 329 -12.56 2.21 -3.87
C TYR A 329 -12.40 3.61 -3.28
N SER A 330 -13.35 4.51 -3.57
CA SER A 330 -13.38 5.86 -2.98
C SER A 330 -13.68 5.89 -1.47
N ALA A 331 -14.20 4.79 -0.92
CA ALA A 331 -14.17 4.49 0.51
C ALA A 331 -13.37 3.19 0.67
N PRO A 332 -12.12 3.26 1.12
CA PRO A 332 -11.28 2.09 1.27
C PRO A 332 -11.80 1.20 2.41
N PHE A 333 -11.36 -0.05 2.38
CA PHE A 333 -11.52 -1.02 3.46
C PHE A 333 -10.21 -1.80 3.60
N GLY A 334 -9.96 -2.42 4.74
CA GLY A 334 -8.62 -2.94 5.08
C GLY A 334 -7.95 -3.83 4.02
N LEU A 335 -8.72 -4.69 3.32
CA LEU A 335 -8.21 -5.55 2.24
C LEU A 335 -7.78 -4.80 0.97
N ALA A 336 -8.22 -3.55 0.79
CA ALA A 336 -7.86 -2.72 -0.34
C ALA A 336 -6.48 -2.07 -0.19
N ALA A 337 -5.81 -2.23 0.96
CA ALA A 337 -4.51 -1.62 1.25
C ALA A 337 -3.42 -1.98 0.22
N GLU A 338 -3.41 -3.24 -0.23
CA GLU A 338 -2.48 -3.73 -1.26
C GLU A 338 -3.20 -4.03 -2.59
N TYR A 339 -4.44 -3.56 -2.75
CA TYR A 339 -5.15 -3.64 -4.01
C TYR A 339 -4.66 -2.55 -4.96
N ALA A 340 -3.65 -2.85 -5.77
CA ALA A 340 -3.00 -1.89 -6.64
C ALA A 340 -2.53 -2.51 -7.97
N SER A 341 -2.03 -1.69 -8.88
CA SER A 341 -1.39 -2.22 -10.10
C SER A 341 -0.07 -2.94 -9.76
N PRO A 342 0.37 -3.92 -10.56
CA PRO A 342 1.66 -4.60 -10.33
C PRO A 342 2.85 -3.63 -10.21
N ILE A 343 2.88 -2.57 -11.01
CA ILE A 343 3.95 -1.57 -10.99
C ILE A 343 3.93 -0.78 -9.68
N GLU A 344 2.74 -0.44 -9.18
CA GLU A 344 2.60 0.24 -7.91
C GLU A 344 3.06 -0.63 -6.74
N VAL A 345 2.63 -1.89 -6.70
CA VAL A 345 3.08 -2.88 -5.72
C VAL A 345 4.62 -2.99 -5.75
N MET A 346 5.23 -3.05 -6.93
CA MET A 346 6.68 -3.08 -7.05
C MET A 346 7.36 -1.81 -6.51
N VAL A 347 6.84 -0.62 -6.85
CA VAL A 347 7.42 0.66 -6.44
C VAL A 347 7.29 0.89 -4.93
N LEU A 348 6.13 0.61 -4.35
CA LEU A 348 5.89 0.78 -2.91
C LEU A 348 6.60 -0.32 -2.11
N GLY A 349 6.56 -1.57 -2.58
CA GLY A 349 7.30 -2.69 -2.00
C GLY A 349 8.82 -2.45 -2.00
N PHE A 350 9.36 -1.85 -3.08
CA PHE A 350 10.77 -1.42 -3.10
C PHE A 350 11.09 -0.38 -2.02
N GLY A 351 10.16 0.50 -1.67
CA GLY A 351 10.31 1.42 -0.54
C GLY A 351 10.40 0.68 0.79
N SER A 352 9.41 -0.17 1.07
CA SER A 352 9.30 -0.94 2.32
C SER A 352 10.50 -1.84 2.58
N VAL A 353 11.06 -2.42 1.52
CA VAL A 353 12.13 -3.40 1.60
C VAL A 353 13.50 -2.77 1.33
N GLY A 354 13.58 -1.81 0.41
CA GLY A 354 14.78 -1.11 0.01
C GLY A 354 15.33 -0.19 1.09
N CYS A 355 14.47 0.46 1.90
CA CYS A 355 14.94 1.32 2.99
C CYS A 355 15.80 0.55 4.02
N PRO A 356 15.36 -0.63 4.53
CA PRO A 356 16.22 -1.48 5.34
C PRO A 356 17.44 -2.04 4.62
N ILE A 357 17.36 -2.33 3.31
CA ILE A 357 18.55 -2.75 2.52
C ILE A 357 19.60 -1.65 2.53
N VAL A 358 19.20 -0.40 2.28
CA VAL A 358 20.12 0.76 2.30
C VAL A 358 20.75 0.90 3.69
N TRP A 359 19.95 0.75 4.76
CA TRP A 359 20.48 0.72 6.12
C TRP A 359 21.52 -0.38 6.32
N CYS A 360 21.20 -1.62 5.93
CA CYS A 360 22.10 -2.77 6.04
C CYS A 360 23.37 -2.55 5.21
N ALA A 361 23.26 -2.01 4.01
CA ALA A 361 24.39 -1.73 3.14
C ALA A 361 25.39 -0.75 3.76
N ILE A 362 24.89 0.26 4.48
CA ILE A 362 25.71 1.30 5.14
C ILE A 362 26.27 0.81 6.48
N THR A 363 25.44 0.16 7.30
CA THR A 363 25.77 -0.12 8.71
C THR A 363 26.33 -1.52 8.94
N LYS A 364 26.03 -2.47 8.04
CA LYS A 364 26.26 -3.91 8.23
C LYS A 364 25.66 -4.46 9.52
N ASP A 365 24.63 -3.80 10.06
CA ASP A 365 23.98 -4.14 11.33
C ASP A 365 22.47 -4.19 11.13
N LEU A 366 21.98 -5.32 10.63
CA LEU A 366 20.57 -5.60 10.51
C LEU A 366 20.31 -7.11 10.61
N HIS A 367 19.39 -7.48 11.50
CA HIS A 367 18.95 -8.85 11.67
C HIS A 367 17.59 -9.04 10.99
N ILE A 368 17.36 -10.19 10.34
CA ILE A 368 16.11 -10.52 9.64
C ILE A 368 14.87 -10.49 10.58
N LEU A 369 15.04 -10.79 11.88
CA LEU A 369 13.95 -10.63 12.85
C LEU A 369 13.48 -9.17 12.95
N THR A 370 14.39 -8.19 12.89
CA THR A 370 14.02 -6.77 12.82
C THR A 370 13.20 -6.49 11.56
N MET A 371 13.56 -7.12 10.43
CA MET A 371 12.80 -7.02 9.19
C MET A 371 11.38 -7.57 9.32
N TYR A 372 11.21 -8.72 9.96
CA TYR A 372 9.87 -9.28 10.18
C TYR A 372 9.01 -8.40 11.07
N CYS A 373 9.57 -7.85 12.16
CA CYS A 373 8.86 -6.89 12.98
C CYS A 373 8.52 -5.60 12.22
N TRP A 374 9.45 -5.10 11.39
CA TRP A 374 9.24 -3.94 10.53
C TRP A 374 8.08 -4.18 9.54
N ILE A 375 8.12 -5.26 8.76
CA ILE A 375 7.09 -5.60 7.78
C ILE A 375 5.74 -5.81 8.48
N ALA A 376 5.71 -6.45 9.65
CA ALA A 376 4.48 -6.61 10.42
C ALA A 376 3.85 -5.27 10.78
N LEU A 377 4.65 -4.33 11.33
CA LEU A 377 4.17 -3.00 11.70
C LEU A 377 3.75 -2.19 10.47
N ARG A 378 4.48 -2.33 9.35
CA ARG A 378 4.18 -1.65 8.09
C ARG A 378 2.85 -2.12 7.48
N VAL A 379 2.63 -3.44 7.41
CA VAL A 379 1.36 -4.04 6.94
C VAL A 379 0.22 -3.63 7.86
N PHE A 380 0.44 -3.65 9.18
CA PHE A 380 -0.57 -3.25 10.14
C PHE A 380 -0.97 -1.78 9.97
N GLN A 381 0.00 -0.91 9.73
CA GLN A 381 -0.23 0.50 9.45
C GLN A 381 -1.01 0.69 8.14
N ALA A 382 -0.62 0.00 7.06
CA ALA A 382 -1.30 0.10 5.76
C ALA A 382 -2.78 -0.28 5.88
N ILE A 383 -3.06 -1.43 6.47
CA ILE A 383 -4.43 -1.94 6.64
C ILE A 383 -5.25 -1.02 7.57
N ASP A 384 -4.64 -0.49 8.63
CA ASP A 384 -5.29 0.46 9.54
C ASP A 384 -5.68 1.75 8.82
N ALA A 385 -4.78 2.33 8.03
CA ALA A 385 -5.03 3.53 7.23
C ALA A 385 -6.15 3.33 6.18
N HIS A 386 -6.31 2.12 5.67
CA HIS A 386 -7.37 1.78 4.70
C HIS A 386 -8.65 1.27 5.34
N SER A 387 -8.73 1.14 6.67
CA SER A 387 -9.86 0.48 7.33
C SER A 387 -11.22 1.16 7.07
N GLY A 388 -11.21 2.47 6.81
CA GLY A 388 -12.42 3.29 6.68
C GLY A 388 -13.14 3.51 8.01
N TYR A 389 -12.45 3.30 9.13
CA TYR A 389 -12.98 3.44 10.49
C TYR A 389 -12.13 4.38 11.33
N GLU A 390 -12.80 5.25 12.07
CA GLU A 390 -12.18 6.17 13.02
C GLU A 390 -12.72 5.91 14.42
N PHE A 391 -11.92 5.23 15.24
CA PHE A 391 -12.27 4.89 16.62
C PHE A 391 -11.66 5.88 17.62
N PRO A 392 -12.25 6.03 18.82
CA PRO A 392 -11.67 6.87 19.88
C PRO A 392 -10.26 6.44 20.32
N TRP A 393 -9.84 5.22 19.98
CA TRP A 393 -8.51 4.67 20.29
C TRP A 393 -7.63 4.51 19.04
N SER A 394 -8.00 5.08 17.89
CA SER A 394 -7.11 5.16 16.74
C SER A 394 -5.83 5.89 17.11
N LEU A 395 -4.71 5.47 16.53
CA LEU A 395 -3.38 5.93 16.95
C LEU A 395 -3.19 7.44 16.80
N HIS A 396 -3.84 8.08 15.83
CA HIS A 396 -3.73 9.52 15.59
C HIS A 396 -4.24 10.38 16.77
N HIS A 397 -5.13 9.85 17.61
CA HIS A 397 -5.59 10.53 18.82
C HIS A 397 -4.50 10.61 19.91
N PHE A 398 -3.52 9.70 19.88
CA PHE A 398 -2.39 9.67 20.83
C PHE A 398 -1.10 10.25 20.22
N LEU A 399 -0.92 10.08 18.91
CA LEU A 399 0.19 10.61 18.13
C LEU A 399 -0.36 11.56 17.04
N PRO A 400 -0.51 12.86 17.32
CA PRO A 400 -1.26 13.79 16.45
C PRO A 400 -0.62 14.02 15.06
N PHE A 401 0.65 13.64 14.89
CA PHE A 401 1.34 13.68 13.61
C PHE A 401 1.16 12.38 12.79
N TRP A 402 0.50 11.36 13.33
CA TRP A 402 0.12 10.15 12.61
C TRP A 402 -1.07 10.44 11.68
N ALA A 403 -1.00 9.94 10.43
CA ALA A 403 -2.04 10.17 9.44
C ALA A 403 -3.34 9.44 9.80
N GLY A 404 -3.26 8.14 10.10
CA GLY A 404 -4.42 7.32 10.45
C GLY A 404 -5.41 7.12 9.28
N ALA A 405 -6.55 6.51 9.59
CA ALA A 405 -7.58 6.18 8.61
C ALA A 405 -8.29 7.41 8.05
N GLU A 406 -8.62 8.40 8.89
CA GLU A 406 -9.27 9.65 8.44
C GLU A 406 -8.49 10.36 7.34
N HIS A 407 -7.17 10.52 7.51
CA HIS A 407 -6.34 11.24 6.54
C HIS A 407 -6.34 10.53 5.19
N HIS A 408 -6.23 9.20 5.19
CA HIS A 408 -6.17 8.42 3.96
C HIS A 408 -7.55 8.19 3.32
N ASP A 409 -8.61 8.10 4.10
CA ASP A 409 -9.98 8.03 3.60
C ASP A 409 -10.34 9.31 2.82
N VAL A 410 -9.97 10.50 3.33
CA VAL A 410 -10.14 11.77 2.61
C VAL A 410 -9.33 11.81 1.31
N HIS A 411 -8.16 11.16 1.28
CA HIS A 411 -7.36 11.00 0.07
C HIS A 411 -8.10 10.18 -1.00
N HIS A 412 -8.64 9.02 -0.64
CA HIS A 412 -9.46 8.17 -1.53
C HIS A 412 -10.78 8.83 -1.96
N GLU A 413 -11.37 9.67 -1.10
CA GLU A 413 -12.61 10.39 -1.44
C GLU A 413 -12.35 11.47 -2.51
N LYS A 414 -11.25 12.20 -2.39
CA LYS A 414 -11.00 13.43 -3.18
C LYS A 414 -9.99 13.24 -4.31
N PHE A 415 -9.20 12.17 -4.28
CA PHE A 415 -8.13 11.84 -5.23
C PHE A 415 -7.03 12.91 -5.34
N ILE A 416 -6.91 13.76 -4.31
CA ILE A 416 -5.94 14.86 -4.27
C ILE A 416 -5.53 15.16 -2.84
N GLY A 417 -4.23 15.43 -2.64
CA GLY A 417 -3.64 15.74 -1.34
C GLY A 417 -3.57 14.53 -0.42
N ASN A 418 -3.14 14.72 0.83
CA ASN A 418 -3.00 13.63 1.82
C ASN A 418 -2.18 12.44 1.29
N TYR A 419 -0.99 12.72 0.75
CA TYR A 419 -0.15 11.70 0.10
C TYR A 419 0.71 10.89 1.07
N ALA A 420 0.86 11.34 2.32
CA ALA A 420 1.67 10.63 3.31
C ALA A 420 1.01 9.32 3.75
N SER A 421 1.83 8.32 4.07
CA SER A 421 1.34 7.01 4.51
C SER A 421 1.18 6.96 6.01
N SER A 422 2.25 7.24 6.76
CA SER A 422 2.32 7.10 8.21
C SER A 422 2.24 8.45 8.91
N PHE A 423 3.02 9.45 8.46
CA PHE A 423 3.17 10.72 9.17
C PHE A 423 2.68 11.91 8.33
N ARG A 424 1.83 12.75 8.93
CA ARG A 424 1.24 13.93 8.26
C ARG A 424 2.25 15.02 7.89
N TRP A 425 3.49 14.92 8.36
CA TRP A 425 4.47 16.01 8.26
C TRP A 425 4.80 16.45 6.84
N TRP A 426 4.76 15.56 5.85
CA TRP A 426 5.08 15.90 4.47
C TRP A 426 3.93 16.66 3.85
N ASP A 427 2.70 16.23 4.12
CA ASP A 427 1.50 16.95 3.71
C ASP A 427 1.40 18.32 4.38
N PHE A 428 1.75 18.42 5.66
CA PHE A 428 1.81 19.67 6.38
C PHE A 428 2.88 20.61 5.81
N CYS A 429 4.13 20.15 5.70
CA CYS A 429 5.27 20.94 5.24
C CYS A 429 5.10 21.44 3.79
N LEU A 430 4.42 20.66 2.95
CA LEU A 430 4.26 20.97 1.52
C LEU A 430 2.87 21.51 1.17
N ASP A 431 2.03 21.78 2.17
CA ASP A 431 0.65 22.28 2.03
C ASP A 431 -0.20 21.41 1.07
N THR A 432 -0.07 20.08 1.22
CA THR A 432 -0.81 19.08 0.43
C THR A 432 -1.95 18.41 1.20
N GLU A 433 -2.31 18.86 2.40
CA GLU A 433 -3.46 18.29 3.12
C GLU A 433 -4.80 18.56 2.42
N ALA A 434 -5.68 17.57 2.26
CA ALA A 434 -6.92 17.62 1.50
C ALA A 434 -8.19 17.84 2.35
N GLY A 435 -8.04 17.96 3.67
CA GLY A 435 -9.14 18.20 4.60
C GLY A 435 -9.95 19.46 4.31
N ALA A 436 -11.17 19.53 4.84
CA ALA A 436 -12.06 20.68 4.66
C ALA A 436 -11.43 21.97 5.21
N GLU A 437 -10.76 21.88 6.37
CA GLU A 437 -10.07 23.00 7.00
C GLU A 437 -8.89 23.50 6.16
N ALA A 438 -8.00 22.60 5.73
CA ALA A 438 -6.87 22.92 4.85
C ALA A 438 -7.35 23.56 3.54
N SER A 439 -8.43 23.04 2.95
CA SER A 439 -9.03 23.59 1.74
C SER A 439 -9.60 25.00 1.95
N LYS A 440 -10.27 25.25 3.08
CA LYS A 440 -10.78 26.58 3.45
C LYS A 440 -9.63 27.57 3.67
N ALA A 441 -8.61 27.18 4.41
CA ALA A 441 -7.43 28.01 4.69
C ALA A 441 -6.70 28.42 3.40
N ARG A 442 -6.48 27.48 2.47
CA ARG A 442 -5.89 27.79 1.15
C ARG A 442 -6.75 28.74 0.33
N ARG A 443 -8.08 28.59 0.35
CA ARG A 443 -9.01 29.50 -0.34
C ARG A 443 -8.91 30.91 0.23
N GLU A 444 -8.90 31.06 1.55
CA GLU A 444 -8.78 32.35 2.23
C GLU A 444 -7.43 33.02 1.94
N LYS A 445 -6.33 32.27 2.00
CA LYS A 445 -4.99 32.75 1.63
C LYS A 445 -4.93 33.24 0.17
N LYS A 446 -5.55 32.51 -0.76
CA LYS A 446 -5.64 32.91 -2.17
C LYS A 446 -6.45 34.20 -2.36
N LEU A 447 -7.59 34.32 -1.67
CA LEU A 447 -8.42 35.53 -1.70
C LEU A 447 -7.70 36.73 -1.10
N ALA A 448 -7.00 36.56 0.02
CA ALA A 448 -6.19 37.61 0.64
C ALA A 448 -5.07 38.08 -0.30
N LYS A 449 -4.35 37.15 -0.95
CA LYS A 449 -3.31 37.46 -1.93
C LYS A 449 -3.88 38.21 -3.14
N ALA A 450 -5.02 37.79 -3.67
CA ALA A 450 -5.69 38.46 -4.79
C ALA A 450 -6.14 39.89 -4.40
N LYS A 451 -6.72 40.08 -3.21
CA LYS A 451 -7.07 41.40 -2.68
C LYS A 451 -5.86 42.31 -2.52
N ALA A 452 -4.75 41.78 -1.98
CA ALA A 452 -3.50 42.54 -1.83
C ALA A 452 -2.89 42.93 -3.19
N GLN A 453 -2.95 42.05 -4.19
CA GLN A 453 -2.51 42.35 -5.55
C GLN A 453 -3.37 43.41 -6.22
N ALA A 454 -4.70 43.33 -6.06
CA ALA A 454 -5.62 44.34 -6.58
C ALA A 454 -5.37 45.72 -5.95
N ARG A 455 -5.15 45.79 -4.63
CA ARG A 455 -4.78 47.03 -3.92
C ARG A 455 -3.45 47.62 -4.35
N LYS A 456 -2.48 46.80 -4.78
CA LYS A 456 -1.19 47.27 -5.31
C LYS A 456 -1.27 47.76 -6.76
N ALA A 457 -2.32 47.37 -7.48
CA ALA A 457 -2.53 47.74 -8.88
C ALA A 457 -3.41 48.98 -9.04
N GLN A 458 -4.11 49.38 -7.98
CA GLN A 458 -4.77 50.68 -7.80
C GLN A 458 -3.76 51.67 -7.26
#